data_AF-A0A957UVK0-F1
#
_entry.id   AF-A0A957UVK0-F1
#
_cell.length_a   1.000
_cell.length_b   1.000
_cell.length_c   1.000
_cell.angle_alpha   90.00
_cell.angle_beta   90.00
_cell.angle_gamma   90.00
#
_symmetry.space_group_name_H-M   'P 1'
#
loop_
_entity.id
_entity.type
_entity.pdbx_description
1 polymer ?
#
loop_
_entity_poly.entity_id
_entity_poly.type
_entity_poly.pdbx_seq_one_letter_code
_entity_poly.pdbx_strand_id
1 'polypeptide(L)'
;LLAERVDARIVIRAPENTRALTGIDPARQRLHGVAQQPLRQIYQQRAAAGTHRWTLTNYPCAALAQEADMSLRDFEDFVYAATYADQPDPVAAWQAIHDRQQRLVDWLRGKSDVVVRGPNVDLRLSIAGRTFINSDGKRNMPSGEIFTGPVEESAEGWVRFTYPAIRGGREVEGVEMVFAQGKVVKATARKNEAYLLS
;
A
#
# COMPACT_ATOMS: atom_id res chain seq x y z
N LEU A 1 18.90 -5.13 -18.98
CA LEU A 1 17.51 -5.50 -18.61
C LEU A 1 16.59 -4.28 -18.74
N LEU A 2 15.29 -4.45 -18.99
CA LEU A 2 14.33 -3.32 -18.97
C LEU A 2 14.44 -2.51 -17.67
N ALA A 3 14.63 -3.19 -16.54
CA ALA A 3 14.82 -2.58 -15.22
C ALA A 3 15.97 -1.57 -15.15
N GLU A 4 17.02 -1.74 -15.94
CA GLU A 4 18.20 -0.88 -15.95
C GLU A 4 18.06 0.32 -16.88
N ARG A 5 17.23 0.21 -17.92
CA ARG A 5 17.23 1.15 -19.05
C ARG A 5 15.94 1.95 -19.22
N VAL A 6 14.82 1.45 -18.72
CA VAL A 6 13.53 2.13 -18.93
C VAL A 6 13.43 3.39 -18.07
N ASP A 7 13.08 4.52 -18.68
CA ASP A 7 12.99 5.81 -17.98
C ASP A 7 11.68 5.99 -17.23
N ALA A 8 10.59 5.46 -17.81
CA ALA A 8 9.25 5.58 -17.27
C ALA A 8 8.47 4.25 -17.36
N ARG A 9 7.71 3.91 -16.32
CA ARG A 9 6.82 2.74 -16.31
C ARG A 9 5.43 3.10 -15.80
N ILE A 10 4.42 2.87 -16.62
CA ILE A 10 3.01 2.96 -16.23
C ILE A 10 2.50 1.54 -16.01
N VAL A 11 1.98 1.27 -14.82
CA VAL A 11 1.41 -0.04 -14.47
C VAL A 11 -0.10 0.14 -14.30
N ILE A 12 -0.86 -0.52 -15.15
CA ILE A 12 -2.33 -0.56 -15.08
C ILE A 12 -2.71 -1.97 -14.63
N ARG A 13 -3.34 -2.07 -13.46
CA ARG A 13 -3.83 -3.36 -12.94
C ARG A 13 -5.27 -3.57 -13.35
N ALA A 14 -5.51 -4.61 -14.13
CA ALA A 14 -6.82 -5.06 -14.57
C ALA A 14 -6.87 -6.61 -14.50
N PRO A 15 -6.83 -7.21 -13.30
CA PRO A 15 -6.80 -8.66 -13.19
C PRO A 15 -8.09 -9.27 -13.77
N GLU A 16 -7.97 -10.41 -14.43
CA GLU A 16 -9.14 -11.20 -14.86
C GLU A 16 -9.74 -11.98 -13.69
N ASN A 17 -8.91 -12.41 -12.74
CA ASN A 17 -9.33 -13.17 -11.57
C ASN A 17 -8.37 -12.92 -10.39
N THR A 18 -8.88 -12.33 -9.31
CA THR A 18 -8.12 -12.03 -8.08
C THR A 18 -7.73 -13.29 -7.29
N ARG A 19 -8.37 -14.42 -7.58
CA ARG A 19 -8.19 -15.74 -6.94
C ARG A 19 -7.47 -16.76 -7.83
N ALA A 20 -6.85 -16.32 -8.94
CA ALA A 20 -6.20 -17.22 -9.90
C ALA A 20 -5.12 -18.15 -9.29
N LEU A 21 -4.50 -17.74 -8.18
CA LEU A 21 -3.42 -18.48 -7.51
C LEU A 21 -3.83 -19.18 -6.20
N THR A 22 -5.13 -19.25 -5.88
CA THR A 22 -5.61 -19.84 -4.61
C THR A 22 -5.21 -21.31 -4.47
N GLY A 23 -5.22 -22.08 -5.57
CA GLY A 23 -4.80 -23.48 -5.58
C GLY A 23 -3.28 -23.70 -5.61
N ILE A 24 -2.49 -22.64 -5.74
CA ILE A 24 -1.03 -22.74 -5.84
C ILE A 24 -0.41 -22.72 -4.45
N ASP A 25 0.50 -23.66 -4.21
CA ASP A 25 1.34 -23.74 -3.01
C ASP A 25 2.00 -22.38 -2.72
N PRO A 26 1.77 -21.79 -1.53
CA PRO A 26 2.44 -20.55 -1.10
C PRO A 26 3.96 -20.57 -1.26
N ALA A 27 4.62 -21.71 -1.06
CA ALA A 27 6.07 -21.83 -1.22
C ALA A 27 6.54 -21.51 -2.65
N ARG A 28 5.77 -21.92 -3.67
CA ARG A 28 6.06 -21.58 -5.07
C ARG A 28 5.88 -20.09 -5.35
N GLN A 29 4.84 -19.49 -4.78
CA GLN A 29 4.62 -18.04 -4.88
C GLN A 29 5.74 -17.25 -4.20
N ARG A 30 6.19 -17.69 -3.02
CA ARG A 30 7.37 -17.13 -2.32
C ARG A 30 8.63 -17.25 -3.17
N LEU A 31 8.89 -18.43 -3.74
CA LEU A 31 10.07 -18.66 -4.60
C LEU A 31 10.08 -17.73 -5.82
N HIS A 32 8.94 -17.60 -6.51
CA HIS A 32 8.79 -16.63 -7.59
C HIS A 32 9.03 -15.19 -7.11
N GLY A 33 8.50 -14.85 -5.93
CA GLY A 33 8.75 -13.59 -5.26
C GLY A 33 10.24 -13.32 -5.06
N VAL A 34 10.99 -14.28 -4.50
CA VAL A 34 12.44 -14.19 -4.26
C VAL A 34 13.20 -14.02 -5.58
N ALA A 35 12.89 -14.83 -6.60
CA ALA A 35 13.54 -14.74 -7.91
C ALA A 35 13.40 -13.36 -8.57
N GLN A 36 12.31 -12.64 -8.30
CA GLN A 36 12.04 -11.30 -8.81
C GLN A 36 12.67 -10.17 -7.96
N GLN A 37 13.26 -10.47 -6.78
CA GLN A 37 13.84 -9.44 -5.90
C GLN A 37 14.92 -8.58 -6.56
N PRO A 38 15.90 -9.13 -7.30
CA PRO A 38 16.96 -8.32 -7.90
C PRO A 38 16.40 -7.26 -8.86
N LEU A 39 15.41 -7.63 -9.67
CA LEU A 39 14.74 -6.70 -10.58
C LEU A 39 13.99 -5.60 -9.82
N ARG A 40 13.27 -5.95 -8.75
CA ARG A 40 12.56 -4.98 -7.91
C ARG A 40 13.52 -4.02 -7.22
N GLN A 41 14.67 -4.49 -6.74
CA GLN A 41 15.69 -3.66 -6.11
C GLN A 41 16.24 -2.62 -7.08
N ILE A 42 16.55 -3.00 -8.34
CA ILE A 42 16.99 -2.05 -9.37
C ILE A 42 15.94 -0.94 -9.57
N TYR A 43 14.67 -1.30 -9.74
CA TYR A 43 13.59 -0.31 -9.89
C TYR A 43 13.47 0.60 -8.66
N GLN A 44 13.54 0.05 -7.45
CA GLN A 44 13.44 0.82 -6.21
C GLN A 44 14.59 1.80 -6.04
N GLN A 45 15.83 1.36 -6.27
CA GLN A 45 17.02 2.21 -6.21
C GLN A 45 16.95 3.34 -7.22
N ARG A 46 16.56 3.05 -8.46
CA ARG A 46 16.41 4.08 -9.50
C ARG A 46 15.26 5.04 -9.21
N ALA A 47 14.14 4.56 -8.66
CA ALA A 47 13.03 5.40 -8.24
C ALA A 47 13.40 6.32 -7.08
N ALA A 48 14.17 5.82 -6.10
CA ALA A 48 14.71 6.62 -5.00
C ALA A 48 15.71 7.67 -5.49
N ALA A 49 16.53 7.33 -6.49
CA ALA A 49 17.47 8.25 -7.13
C ALA A 49 16.81 9.21 -8.15
N GLY A 50 15.51 9.09 -8.41
CA GLY A 50 14.79 9.93 -9.39
C GLY A 50 15.11 9.63 -10.86
N THR A 51 15.89 8.58 -11.16
CA THR A 51 16.30 8.19 -12.53
C THR A 51 15.31 7.22 -13.18
N HIS A 52 14.25 6.85 -12.48
CA HIS A 52 13.15 6.04 -13.00
C HIS A 52 11.82 6.57 -12.47
N ARG A 53 10.96 7.03 -13.39
CA ARG A 53 9.60 7.48 -13.08
C ARG A 53 8.64 6.31 -13.19
N TRP A 54 7.66 6.25 -12.30
CA TRP A 54 6.65 5.23 -12.38
C TRP A 54 5.31 5.73 -11.84
N THR A 55 4.25 5.16 -12.37
CA THR A 55 2.91 5.28 -11.78
C THR A 55 2.18 3.95 -11.83
N LEU A 56 1.34 3.71 -10.83
CA LEU A 56 0.52 2.51 -10.66
C LEU A 56 -0.95 2.94 -10.49
N THR A 57 -1.83 2.34 -11.28
CA THR A 57 -3.27 2.51 -11.12
C THR A 57 -4.04 1.22 -11.36
N ASN A 58 -5.32 1.24 -11.03
CA ASN A 58 -6.26 0.18 -11.35
C ASN A 58 -7.13 0.63 -12.53
N TYR A 59 -7.44 -0.29 -13.43
CA TYR A 59 -8.48 -0.10 -14.41
C TYR A 59 -9.74 -0.86 -13.97
N PRO A 60 -10.94 -0.29 -14.09
CA PRO A 60 -12.18 -0.97 -13.73
C PRO A 60 -12.33 -2.29 -14.49
N CYS A 61 -12.49 -3.40 -13.77
CA CYS A 61 -12.71 -4.71 -14.35
C CYS A 61 -13.64 -5.55 -13.48
N ALA A 62 -14.27 -6.57 -14.07
CA ALA A 62 -15.24 -7.41 -13.39
C ALA A 62 -14.69 -8.06 -12.11
N ALA A 63 -13.42 -8.51 -12.13
CA ALA A 63 -12.80 -9.12 -10.97
C ALA A 63 -12.69 -8.14 -9.79
N LEU A 64 -12.29 -6.90 -10.03
CA LEU A 64 -12.17 -5.90 -8.97
C LEU A 64 -13.53 -5.39 -8.49
N ALA A 65 -14.52 -5.28 -9.39
CA ALA A 65 -15.89 -4.94 -9.02
C ALA A 65 -16.50 -6.01 -8.10
N GLN A 66 -16.31 -7.29 -8.42
CA GLN A 66 -16.74 -8.41 -7.57
C GLN A 66 -16.06 -8.38 -6.19
N GLU A 67 -14.76 -8.09 -6.12
CA GLU A 67 -14.06 -7.95 -4.84
C GLU A 67 -14.58 -6.78 -4.00
N ALA A 68 -15.00 -5.70 -4.65
CA ALA A 68 -15.54 -4.53 -3.99
C ALA A 68 -17.03 -4.68 -3.62
N ASP A 69 -17.65 -5.83 -3.93
CA ASP A 69 -19.09 -6.07 -3.80
C ASP A 69 -19.94 -5.00 -4.54
N MET A 70 -19.50 -4.67 -5.76
CA MET A 70 -20.10 -3.64 -6.61
C MET A 70 -20.46 -4.18 -8.00
N SER A 71 -21.45 -3.56 -8.64
CA SER A 71 -21.62 -3.73 -10.09
C SER A 71 -20.39 -3.15 -10.81
N LEU A 72 -20.11 -3.60 -12.04
CA LEU A 72 -18.98 -3.07 -12.81
C LEU A 72 -19.11 -1.56 -13.03
N ARG A 73 -20.34 -1.07 -13.22
CA ARG A 73 -20.59 0.35 -13.45
C ARG A 73 -20.32 1.18 -12.20
N ASP A 74 -20.82 0.74 -11.04
CA ASP A 74 -20.58 1.44 -9.78
C ASP A 74 -19.08 1.46 -9.43
N PHE A 75 -18.39 0.36 -9.70
CA PHE A 75 -16.94 0.28 -9.49
C PHE A 75 -16.15 1.18 -10.45
N GLU A 76 -16.58 1.31 -11.70
CA GLU A 76 -16.01 2.25 -12.67
C GLU A 76 -16.14 3.68 -12.16
N ASP A 77 -17.35 4.10 -11.78
CA ASP A 77 -17.62 5.43 -11.25
C ASP A 77 -16.81 5.67 -9.95
N PHE A 78 -16.69 4.67 -9.08
CA PHE A 78 -15.85 4.73 -7.88
C PHE A 78 -14.35 4.95 -8.20
N VAL A 79 -13.78 4.21 -9.14
CA VAL A 79 -12.35 4.33 -9.50
C VAL A 79 -12.05 5.69 -10.13
N TYR A 80 -12.93 6.18 -11.01
CA TYR A 80 -12.74 7.48 -11.65
C TYR A 80 -12.90 8.63 -10.65
N ALA A 81 -13.90 8.57 -9.77
CA ALA A 81 -14.05 9.54 -8.68
C ALA A 81 -12.83 9.53 -7.73
N ALA A 82 -12.34 8.35 -7.35
CA ALA A 82 -11.17 8.22 -6.46
C ALA A 82 -9.87 8.75 -7.10
N THR A 83 -9.80 8.81 -8.43
CA THR A 83 -8.66 9.36 -9.18
C THR A 83 -8.88 10.79 -9.65
N TYR A 84 -10.04 11.39 -9.32
CA TYR A 84 -10.53 12.67 -9.83
C TYR A 84 -10.64 12.76 -11.36
N ALA A 85 -10.62 11.61 -12.04
CA ALA A 85 -10.71 11.56 -13.51
C ALA A 85 -12.08 11.99 -14.04
N ASP A 86 -13.10 12.00 -13.18
CA ASP A 86 -14.45 12.48 -13.43
C ASP A 86 -14.60 14.01 -13.27
N GLN A 87 -13.57 14.69 -12.78
CA GLN A 87 -13.61 16.15 -12.56
C GLN A 87 -13.27 16.93 -13.85
N PRO A 88 -13.79 18.15 -14.03
CA PRO A 88 -13.46 19.00 -15.17
C PRO A 88 -11.96 19.35 -15.27
N ASP A 89 -11.30 19.48 -14.12
CA ASP A 89 -9.85 19.70 -14.03
C ASP A 89 -9.23 18.76 -12.96
N PRO A 90 -8.90 17.52 -13.35
CA PRO A 90 -8.30 16.54 -12.45
C PRO A 90 -6.93 17.00 -11.91
N VAL A 91 -6.19 17.80 -12.69
CA VAL A 91 -4.86 18.30 -12.29
C VAL A 91 -5.00 19.30 -11.15
N ALA A 92 -5.93 20.25 -11.26
CA ALA A 92 -6.24 21.17 -10.18
C ALA A 92 -6.75 20.45 -8.93
N ALA A 93 -7.57 19.40 -9.08
CA ALA A 93 -8.05 18.59 -7.97
C ALA A 93 -6.88 17.93 -7.21
N TRP A 94 -5.93 17.32 -7.92
CA TRP A 94 -4.72 16.75 -7.31
C TRP A 94 -3.80 17.80 -6.69
N GLN A 95 -3.67 18.99 -7.30
CA GLN A 95 -2.90 20.09 -6.71
C GLN A 95 -3.52 20.57 -5.40
N ALA A 96 -4.86 20.65 -5.31
CA ALA A 96 -5.54 20.99 -4.06
C ALA A 96 -5.30 19.94 -2.96
N ILE A 97 -5.25 18.65 -3.32
CA ILE A 97 -4.88 17.57 -2.40
C ILE A 97 -3.43 17.72 -1.94
N HIS A 98 -2.50 17.97 -2.87
CA HIS A 98 -1.10 18.25 -2.56
C HIS A 98 -0.98 19.36 -1.53
N ASP A 99 -1.57 20.54 -1.81
CA ASP A 99 -1.45 21.73 -0.96
C ASP A 99 -2.02 21.47 0.45
N ARG A 100 -3.14 20.75 0.54
CA ARG A 100 -3.75 20.38 1.81
C ARG A 100 -2.85 19.43 2.61
N GLN A 101 -2.33 18.40 1.97
CA GLN A 101 -1.46 17.41 2.62
C GLN A 101 -0.10 18.00 2.98
N GLN A 102 0.43 18.92 2.17
CA GLN A 102 1.74 19.52 2.40
C GLN A 102 1.78 20.30 3.71
N ARG A 103 0.69 21.00 4.07
CA ARG A 103 0.56 21.64 5.40
C ARG A 103 0.73 20.66 6.56
N LEU A 104 0.20 19.44 6.42
CA LEU A 104 0.33 18.38 7.44
C LEU A 104 1.76 17.81 7.45
N VAL A 105 2.37 17.58 6.27
CA VAL A 105 3.77 17.16 6.14
C VAL A 105 4.71 18.16 6.82
N ASP A 106 4.50 19.45 6.60
CA ASP A 106 5.32 20.49 7.22
C ASP A 106 5.10 20.56 8.73
N TRP A 107 3.87 20.39 9.21
CA TRP A 107 3.58 20.29 10.64
C TRP A 107 4.23 19.06 11.31
N LEU A 108 4.32 17.92 10.59
CA LEU A 108 4.96 16.69 11.05
C LEU A 108 6.49 16.79 11.14
N ARG A 109 7.11 17.78 10.49
CA ARG A 109 8.56 17.95 10.49
C ARG A 109 9.09 18.13 11.91
N GLY A 110 10.09 17.33 12.26
CA GLY A 110 10.76 17.38 13.57
C GLY A 110 9.99 16.72 14.72
N LYS A 111 8.82 16.14 14.48
CA LYS A 111 8.15 15.30 15.49
C LYS A 111 8.87 13.97 15.64
N SER A 112 8.76 13.37 16.83
CA SER A 112 9.53 12.19 17.22
C SER A 112 8.69 10.98 17.59
N ASP A 113 7.47 11.16 18.09
CA ASP A 113 6.70 10.08 18.70
C ASP A 113 5.28 10.03 18.13
N VAL A 114 4.81 8.82 17.88
CA VAL A 114 3.44 8.52 17.45
C VAL A 114 2.85 7.55 18.44
N VAL A 115 1.66 7.88 18.95
CA VAL A 115 0.86 7.00 19.80
C VAL A 115 -0.53 6.91 19.17
N VAL A 116 -0.94 5.69 18.83
CA VAL A 116 -2.25 5.39 18.24
C VAL A 116 -3.03 4.57 19.24
N ARG A 117 -4.17 5.09 19.70
CA ARG A 117 -5.05 4.44 20.67
C ARG A 117 -6.47 4.35 20.15
N GLY A 118 -7.11 3.21 20.36
CA GLY A 118 -8.51 3.00 20.03
C GLY A 118 -8.95 1.58 20.37
N PRO A 119 -10.21 1.22 20.05
CA PRO A 119 -10.76 -0.10 20.38
C PRO A 119 -10.00 -1.30 19.78
N ASN A 120 -9.20 -1.05 18.74
CA ASN A 120 -8.48 -2.05 17.96
C ASN A 120 -6.98 -1.78 17.89
N VAL A 121 -6.44 -0.86 18.70
CA VAL A 121 -5.03 -0.50 18.64
C VAL A 121 -4.58 0.18 19.93
N ASP A 122 -3.42 -0.23 20.43
CA ASP A 122 -2.62 0.56 21.37
C ASP A 122 -1.17 0.38 20.94
N LEU A 123 -0.70 1.28 20.08
CA LEU A 123 0.59 1.18 19.41
C LEU A 123 1.35 2.49 19.59
N ARG A 124 2.62 2.40 20.00
CA ARG A 124 3.55 3.51 20.00
C ARG A 124 4.75 3.19 19.11
N LEU A 125 5.28 4.21 18.46
CA LEU A 125 6.50 4.13 17.66
C LEU A 125 7.16 5.50 17.56
N SER A 126 8.44 5.53 17.17
CA SER A 126 9.16 6.75 16.90
C SER A 126 9.22 7.03 15.40
N ILE A 127 9.17 8.31 15.06
CA ILE A 127 9.38 8.91 13.74
C ILE A 127 10.54 9.92 13.77
N ALA A 128 11.39 9.87 14.80
CA ALA A 128 12.50 10.80 14.96
C ALA A 128 13.43 10.77 13.74
N GLY A 129 13.73 11.95 13.20
CA GLY A 129 14.59 12.11 12.02
C GLY A 129 13.98 11.64 10.71
N ARG A 130 12.70 11.25 10.66
CA ARG A 130 12.07 10.73 9.46
C ARG A 130 11.48 11.84 8.59
N THR A 131 11.50 11.61 7.28
CA THR A 131 10.91 12.51 6.29
C THR A 131 9.57 11.95 5.84
N PHE A 132 8.52 12.78 5.93
CA PHE A 132 7.21 12.42 5.43
C PHE A 132 7.07 12.76 3.94
N ILE A 133 6.44 11.85 3.21
CA ILE A 133 6.20 11.97 1.78
C ILE A 133 4.72 12.27 1.55
N ASN A 134 4.48 13.31 0.74
CA ASN A 134 3.16 13.66 0.24
C ASN A 134 2.81 12.79 -0.97
N SER A 135 1.78 11.96 -0.86
CA SER A 135 1.33 11.11 -1.96
C SER A 135 0.13 11.76 -2.66
N ASP A 136 0.43 12.49 -3.73
CA ASP A 136 -0.47 13.44 -4.41
C ASP A 136 -0.82 13.03 -5.86
N GLY A 137 -0.90 11.72 -6.13
CA GLY A 137 -1.30 11.21 -7.46
C GLY A 137 -0.16 11.05 -8.47
N LYS A 138 1.11 11.28 -8.09
CA LYS A 138 2.24 11.14 -9.04
C LYS A 138 2.70 9.70 -9.27
N ARG A 139 2.63 8.84 -8.24
CA ARG A 139 3.13 7.45 -8.27
C ARG A 139 2.04 6.41 -8.06
N ASN A 140 1.08 6.70 -7.19
CA ASN A 140 -0.11 5.87 -7.00
C ASN A 140 -1.33 6.68 -7.48
N MET A 141 -2.25 6.03 -8.17
CA MET A 141 -3.58 6.56 -8.51
C MET A 141 -4.61 5.45 -8.27
N PRO A 142 -5.57 5.59 -7.33
CA PRO A 142 -5.77 6.73 -6.44
C PRO A 142 -4.63 6.89 -5.42
N SER A 143 -4.62 8.06 -4.78
CA SER A 143 -3.64 8.48 -3.76
C SER A 143 -4.37 9.20 -2.63
N GLY A 144 -3.65 9.83 -1.70
CA GLY A 144 -4.24 10.59 -0.59
C GLY A 144 -3.64 10.28 0.79
N GLU A 145 -2.60 9.45 0.83
CA GLU A 145 -1.81 9.19 2.04
C GLU A 145 -0.69 10.21 2.24
N ILE A 146 -0.33 10.44 3.50
CA ILE A 146 0.96 11.01 3.91
C ILE A 146 1.67 9.88 4.65
N PHE A 147 2.89 9.53 4.25
CA PHE A 147 3.55 8.34 4.78
C PHE A 147 5.03 8.58 5.11
N THR A 148 5.53 7.76 6.02
CA THR A 148 6.95 7.66 6.40
C THR A 148 7.24 6.24 6.90
N GLY A 149 8.51 5.88 7.02
CA GLY A 149 8.93 4.73 7.83
C GLY A 149 9.07 5.11 9.32
N PRO A 150 8.76 4.20 10.26
CA PRO A 150 9.11 4.38 11.66
C PRO A 150 10.61 4.20 11.90
N VAL A 151 11.10 4.55 13.08
CA VAL A 151 12.39 4.05 13.60
C VAL A 151 12.25 2.55 13.83
N GLU A 152 13.15 1.78 13.24
CA GLU A 152 12.99 0.34 12.98
C GLU A 152 12.74 -0.46 14.26
N GLU A 153 13.36 -0.08 15.37
CA GLU A 153 13.32 -0.79 16.66
C GLU A 153 12.32 -0.19 17.66
N SER A 154 11.53 0.81 17.24
CA SER A 154 10.74 1.63 18.17
C SER A 154 9.29 1.18 18.39
N ALA A 155 8.77 0.29 17.54
CA ALA A 155 7.36 -0.09 17.59
C ALA A 155 7.08 -1.02 18.78
N GLU A 156 6.08 -0.64 19.58
CA GLU A 156 5.66 -1.32 20.81
C GLU A 156 4.13 -1.28 20.93
N GLY A 157 3.52 -2.41 21.32
CA GLY A 157 2.08 -2.49 21.55
C GLY A 157 1.38 -3.43 20.58
N TRP A 158 0.12 -3.16 20.23
CA TRP A 158 -0.68 -4.08 19.42
C TRP A 158 -1.66 -3.35 18.49
N VAL A 159 -2.05 -4.04 17.41
CA VAL A 159 -3.06 -3.59 16.45
C VAL A 159 -3.89 -4.76 15.95
N ARG A 160 -5.18 -4.51 15.74
CA ARG A 160 -6.16 -5.38 15.11
C ARG A 160 -6.75 -4.71 13.87
N PHE A 161 -6.65 -5.38 12.73
CA PHE A 161 -7.18 -4.89 11.47
C PHE A 161 -8.63 -5.34 11.28
N THR A 162 -9.51 -4.39 10.96
CA THR A 162 -10.94 -4.64 10.71
C THR A 162 -11.25 -4.97 9.25
N TYR A 163 -10.35 -4.60 8.33
CA TYR A 163 -10.49 -4.89 6.91
C TYR A 163 -9.68 -6.13 6.51
N PRO A 164 -10.16 -6.94 5.54
CA PRO A 164 -9.41 -8.07 5.02
C PRO A 164 -8.16 -7.62 4.26
N ALA A 165 -7.12 -8.46 4.29
CA ALA A 165 -5.97 -8.36 3.39
C ALA A 165 -6.05 -9.45 2.32
N ILE A 166 -6.11 -9.06 1.05
CA ILE A 166 -6.12 -9.99 -0.07
C ILE A 166 -4.71 -10.05 -0.67
N ARG A 167 -4.05 -11.20 -0.56
CA ARG A 167 -2.69 -11.43 -1.04
C ARG A 167 -2.51 -12.85 -1.57
N GLY A 168 -1.86 -12.99 -2.72
CA GLY A 168 -1.56 -14.31 -3.31
C GLY A 168 -2.80 -15.17 -3.57
N GLY A 169 -3.93 -14.52 -3.92
CA GLY A 169 -5.23 -15.16 -4.11
C GLY A 169 -5.97 -15.53 -2.83
N ARG A 170 -5.43 -15.19 -1.65
CA ARG A 170 -6.03 -15.54 -0.36
C ARG A 170 -6.39 -14.29 0.41
N GLU A 171 -7.53 -14.37 1.08
CA GLU A 171 -8.02 -13.35 1.97
C GLU A 171 -7.67 -13.71 3.41
N VAL A 172 -7.05 -12.80 4.14
CA VAL A 172 -6.75 -12.94 5.57
C VAL A 172 -7.59 -11.90 6.32
N GLU A 173 -8.36 -12.36 7.30
CA GLU A 173 -9.30 -11.50 8.04
C GLU A 173 -8.99 -11.48 9.53
N GLY A 174 -9.26 -10.34 10.18
CA GLY A 174 -9.10 -10.17 11.63
C GLY A 174 -7.64 -10.35 12.07
N VAL A 175 -6.72 -9.78 11.30
CA VAL A 175 -5.29 -9.85 11.61
C VAL A 175 -5.03 -9.06 12.90
N GLU A 176 -4.39 -9.70 13.86
CA GLU A 176 -3.89 -9.06 15.09
C GLU A 176 -2.38 -9.23 15.15
N MET A 177 -1.66 -8.16 15.48
CA MET A 177 -0.21 -8.18 15.62
C MET A 177 0.20 -7.50 16.92
N VAL A 178 1.16 -8.11 17.61
CA VAL A 178 1.83 -7.53 18.78
C VAL A 178 3.27 -7.23 18.41
N PHE A 179 3.71 -6.01 18.73
CA PHE A 179 5.03 -5.50 18.47
C PHE A 179 5.82 -5.35 19.77
N ALA A 180 7.07 -5.77 19.73
CA ALA A 180 8.07 -5.45 20.75
C ALA A 180 9.41 -5.19 20.07
N GLN A 181 10.08 -4.09 20.44
CA GLN A 181 11.35 -3.63 19.88
C GLN A 181 11.34 -3.60 18.35
N GLY A 182 10.24 -3.10 17.76
CA GLY A 182 10.09 -3.00 16.31
C GLY A 182 9.73 -4.30 15.60
N LYS A 183 9.65 -5.43 16.30
CA LYS A 183 9.39 -6.75 15.73
C LYS A 183 8.00 -7.23 16.05
N VAL A 184 7.37 -7.91 15.09
CA VAL A 184 6.14 -8.67 15.34
C VAL A 184 6.52 -9.90 16.16
N VAL A 185 6.11 -9.93 17.43
CA VAL A 185 6.37 -11.06 18.37
C VAL A 185 5.19 -12.01 18.48
N LYS A 186 4.00 -11.58 18.04
CA LYS A 186 2.81 -12.41 17.92
C LYS A 186 1.98 -11.91 16.74
N ALA A 187 1.46 -12.84 15.95
CA ALA A 187 0.50 -12.55 14.89
C ALA A 187 -0.59 -13.63 14.89
N THR A 188 -1.84 -13.23 14.78
CA THR A 188 -2.99 -14.14 14.67
C THR A 188 -3.95 -13.63 13.59
N ALA A 189 -4.81 -14.50 13.07
CA ALA A 189 -5.88 -14.11 12.17
C ALA A 189 -7.12 -14.98 12.37
N ARG A 190 -8.31 -14.38 12.25
CA ARG A 190 -9.58 -15.11 12.29
C ARG A 190 -9.72 -16.08 11.10
N LYS A 191 -9.22 -15.69 9.93
CA LYS A 191 -9.26 -16.48 8.69
C LYS A 191 -7.88 -16.56 8.08
N ASN A 192 -7.49 -17.76 7.64
CA ASN A 192 -6.20 -18.02 6.98
C ASN A 192 -4.96 -17.65 7.82
N GLU A 193 -4.98 -17.90 9.13
CA GLU A 193 -3.83 -17.66 10.02
C GLU A 193 -2.57 -18.42 9.59
N ALA A 194 -2.70 -19.69 9.22
CA ALA A 194 -1.56 -20.46 8.73
C ALA A 194 -0.90 -19.81 7.50
N TYR A 195 -1.65 -19.10 6.66
CA TYR A 195 -1.11 -18.35 5.52
C TYR A 195 -0.43 -17.06 5.96
N LEU A 196 -0.99 -16.34 6.94
CA LEU A 196 -0.37 -15.16 7.55
C LEU A 196 1.02 -15.48 8.12
N LEU A 197 1.17 -16.64 8.75
CA LEU A 197 2.40 -17.08 9.42
C LEU A 197 3.41 -17.77 8.48
N SER A 198 3.08 -17.94 7.19
CA SER A 198 3.86 -18.72 6.22
C SER A 198 4.92 -17.94 5.43
#